data_AF-A0A959GFR0-F1
#
_entry.id   AF-A0A959GFR0-F1
#
_cell.length_a   1.000
_cell.length_b   1.000
_cell.length_c   1.000
_cell.angle_alpha   90.00
_cell.angle_beta   90.00
_cell.angle_gamma   90.00
#
_symmetry.space_group_name_H-M   'P 1'
#
loop_
_entity.id
_entity.type
_entity.pdbx_description
1 polymer ?
#
loop_
_entity_poly.entity_id
_entity_poly.type
_entity_poly.pdbx_seq_one_letter_code
_entity_poly.pdbx_strand_id
1 'polypeptide(L)'
;RVLVKNASAGAQFYELPMDNAQQGFLSLEVSPEDSEIFFIIGSVPEVFEDVAQTFSYEMRIVKEDIVSAASEPLMEAMPEVIGRYNVSGQPVREDYEGIQVILYGDGRVERKLVRKW
;
A
#
# COMPACT_ATOMS: atom_id res chain seq x y z
N ARG A 1 15.23 -3.85 -9.42
CA ARG A 1 15.26 -5.12 -10.20
C ARG A 1 14.03 -5.93 -9.86
N VAL A 2 13.55 -6.77 -10.76
CA VAL A 2 12.43 -7.69 -10.52
C VAL A 2 12.92 -9.13 -10.68
N LEU A 3 12.53 -10.03 -9.79
CA LEU A 3 12.80 -11.45 -9.86
C LEU A 3 11.49 -12.19 -10.09
N VAL A 4 11.45 -13.04 -11.11
CA VAL A 4 10.33 -13.96 -11.35
C VAL A 4 10.83 -15.36 -11.09
N LYS A 5 10.13 -16.11 -10.24
CA LYS A 5 10.36 -17.53 -10.06
C LYS A 5 9.38 -18.32 -10.90
N ASN A 6 9.93 -19.14 -11.78
CA ASN A 6 9.21 -20.06 -12.62
C ASN A 6 9.48 -21.49 -12.13
N ALA A 7 8.43 -22.31 -12.03
CA ALA A 7 8.56 -23.70 -11.58
C ALA A 7 9.42 -24.57 -12.52
N SER A 8 9.48 -24.22 -13.80
CA SER A 8 10.15 -24.98 -14.86
C SER A 8 11.53 -24.41 -15.22
N ALA A 9 11.64 -23.08 -15.30
CA ALA A 9 12.85 -22.36 -15.72
C ALA A 9 13.70 -21.81 -14.57
N GLY A 10 13.23 -21.92 -13.32
CA GLY A 10 13.92 -21.39 -12.16
C GLY A 10 13.77 -19.87 -12.00
N ALA A 11 14.77 -19.23 -11.41
CA ALA A 11 14.75 -17.81 -11.08
C ALA A 11 15.28 -16.94 -12.24
N GLN A 12 14.47 -15.99 -12.70
CA GLN A 12 14.81 -15.04 -13.76
C GLN A 12 14.83 -13.61 -13.23
N PHE A 13 15.86 -12.86 -13.59
CA PHE A 13 16.04 -11.48 -13.16
C PHE A 13 15.78 -10.52 -14.31
N TYR A 14 14.96 -9.51 -14.04
CA TYR A 14 14.60 -8.45 -14.96
C TYR A 14 15.09 -7.10 -14.40
N GLU A 15 15.70 -6.30 -15.26
CA GLU A 15 16.01 -4.92 -14.93
C GLU A 15 14.73 -4.09 -14.97
N LEU A 16 14.58 -3.22 -13.96
CA LEU A 16 13.51 -2.23 -13.95
C LEU A 16 14.07 -0.95 -14.58
N PRO A 17 13.66 -0.57 -15.80
CA PRO A 17 14.08 0.70 -16.34
C PRO A 17 13.43 1.83 -15.52
N MET A 18 14.28 2.75 -15.08
CA MET A 18 13.89 3.92 -14.31
C MET A 18 13.93 5.13 -15.24
N ASP A 19 12.83 5.87 -15.33
CA ASP A 19 12.75 7.14 -16.06
C ASP A 19 13.43 8.27 -15.28
N ASN A 20 13.39 8.18 -13.94
CA ASN A 20 14.14 9.04 -13.03
C ASN A 20 14.33 8.35 -11.67
N ALA A 21 14.87 9.06 -10.67
CA ALA A 21 15.14 8.51 -9.35
C ALA A 21 13.91 7.98 -8.59
N GLN A 22 12.69 8.39 -8.99
CA GLN A 22 11.44 8.08 -8.28
C GLN A 22 10.43 7.34 -9.15
N GLN A 23 10.65 7.26 -10.47
CA GLN A 23 9.69 6.70 -11.42
C GLN A 23 10.39 5.71 -12.33
N GLY A 24 9.76 4.55 -12.49
CA GLY A 24 10.16 3.51 -13.42
C GLY A 24 9.00 2.57 -13.65
N PHE A 25 9.02 1.88 -14.78
CA PHE A 25 7.95 0.98 -15.18
C PHE A 25 8.52 -0.24 -15.87
N LEU A 26 7.98 -1.41 -15.57
CA LEU A 26 8.31 -2.65 -16.25
C LEU A 26 7.03 -3.41 -16.52
N SER A 27 6.83 -3.79 -17.78
CA SER A 27 5.79 -4.75 -18.17
C SER A 27 6.45 -6.11 -18.37
N LEU A 28 5.90 -7.13 -17.71
CA LEU A 28 6.35 -8.52 -17.82
C LEU A 28 5.19 -9.37 -18.32
N GLU A 29 5.44 -10.14 -19.38
CA GLU A 29 4.55 -11.24 -19.74
C GLU A 29 4.78 -12.40 -18.77
N VAL A 30 3.72 -12.80 -18.07
CA VAL A 30 3.75 -13.89 -17.08
C VAL A 30 3.05 -15.12 -17.63
N SER A 31 3.64 -16.28 -17.36
CA SER A 31 3.10 -17.60 -17.72
C SER A 31 2.39 -18.23 -16.52
N PRO A 32 1.52 -19.24 -16.75
CA PRO A 32 0.93 -20.03 -15.67
C PRO A 32 1.95 -20.77 -14.78
N GLU A 33 3.20 -20.89 -15.23
CA GLU A 33 4.29 -21.58 -14.52
C GLU A 33 5.07 -20.64 -13.59
N ASP A 34 4.84 -19.33 -13.68
CA ASP A 34 5.41 -18.34 -12.78
C ASP A 34 4.64 -18.32 -11.46
N SER A 35 5.34 -18.61 -10.37
CA SER A 35 4.74 -18.82 -9.05
C SER A 35 4.90 -17.63 -8.13
N GLU A 36 6.02 -16.90 -8.23
CA GLU A 36 6.35 -15.79 -7.35
C GLU A 36 7.04 -14.67 -8.12
N ILE A 37 6.71 -13.43 -7.81
CA ILE A 37 7.36 -12.23 -8.36
C ILE A 37 7.82 -11.35 -7.20
N PHE A 38 9.10 -11.00 -7.17
CA PHE A 38 9.71 -10.17 -6.13
C PHE A 38 10.29 -8.90 -6.71
N PHE A 39 10.05 -7.77 -6.03
CA PHE A 39 10.75 -6.52 -6.32
C PHE A 39 11.98 -6.41 -5.42
N ILE A 40 13.16 -6.32 -6.03
CA ILE A 40 14.42 -6.17 -5.33
C ILE A 40 14.79 -4.69 -5.31
N ILE A 41 14.69 -4.10 -4.12
CA ILE A 41 15.07 -2.72 -3.83
C ILE A 41 16.52 -2.74 -3.32
N GLY A 42 17.45 -2.23 -4.13
CA GLY A 42 18.90 -2.29 -3.85
C GLY A 42 19.42 -1.16 -2.96
N SER A 43 18.64 -0.12 -2.75
CA SER A 43 18.97 1.01 -1.87
C SER A 43 17.71 1.67 -1.35
N VAL A 44 17.63 1.85 -0.03
CA VAL A 44 16.66 2.74 0.60
C VAL A 44 17.19 4.17 0.38
N PRO A 45 16.41 5.10 -0.22
CA PRO A 45 16.88 6.47 -0.42
C PRO A 45 17.29 7.14 0.90
N GLU A 46 18.31 8.01 0.87
CA GLU A 46 18.86 8.72 2.05
C GLU A 46 17.77 9.41 2.92
N VAL A 47 16.69 9.90 2.30
CA VAL A 47 15.55 10.53 3.01
C VAL A 47 14.80 9.57 3.95
N PHE A 48 15.02 8.26 3.81
CA PHE A 48 14.45 7.22 4.65
C PHE A 48 15.51 6.55 5.55
N GLU A 49 16.75 7.03 5.59
CA GLU A 49 17.81 6.46 6.44
C GLU A 49 17.56 6.67 7.94
N ASP A 50 16.85 7.74 8.31
CA ASP A 50 16.47 8.04 9.70
C ASP A 50 15.26 7.22 10.19
N VAL A 51 14.59 6.49 9.28
CA VAL A 51 13.43 5.66 9.61
C VAL A 51 13.82 4.20 9.36
N ALA A 52 14.06 3.45 10.44
CA ALA A 52 14.18 2.00 10.33
C ALA A 52 12.96 1.49 9.56
N GLN A 53 13.18 0.86 8.40
CA GLN A 53 12.11 0.38 7.53
C GLN A 53 11.30 -0.67 8.30
N THR A 54 10.26 -0.22 8.99
CA THR A 54 9.54 -1.01 9.98
C THR A 54 8.50 -1.91 9.30
N PHE A 55 8.15 -1.60 8.05
CA PHE A 55 7.13 -2.31 7.29
C PHE A 55 7.66 -2.68 5.90
N SER A 56 7.55 -3.97 5.57
CA SER A 56 7.71 -4.48 4.22
C SER A 56 6.71 -3.77 3.30
N TYR A 57 7.12 -3.36 2.10
CA TYR A 57 6.14 -2.96 1.09
C TYR A 57 5.30 -4.20 0.74
N GLU A 58 4.03 -4.20 1.15
CA GLU A 58 3.10 -5.28 0.84
C GLU A 58 2.62 -5.09 -0.61
N MET A 59 3.35 -5.68 -1.55
CA MET A 59 2.96 -5.70 -2.96
C MET A 59 2.23 -7.00 -3.26
N ARG A 60 0.92 -6.90 -3.53
CA ARG A 60 0.09 -8.03 -3.93
C ARG A 60 -0.22 -7.94 -5.42
N ILE A 61 0.40 -8.80 -6.22
CA ILE A 61 0.10 -8.97 -7.64
C ILE A 61 -0.92 -10.10 -7.76
N VAL A 62 -2.13 -9.80 -8.24
CA VAL A 62 -3.21 -10.77 -8.41
C VAL A 62 -3.46 -10.99 -9.90
N LYS A 63 -3.57 -12.24 -10.33
CA LYS A 63 -3.99 -12.60 -11.68
C LYS A 63 -5.52 -12.51 -11.75
N GLU A 64 -6.03 -11.37 -12.20
CA GLU A 64 -7.44 -11.26 -12.57
C GLU A 64 -7.62 -11.67 -14.04
N ASP A 65 -8.57 -12.57 -14.30
CA ASP A 65 -9.13 -12.73 -15.65
C ASP A 65 -9.77 -11.39 -16.02
N ILE A 66 -9.28 -10.77 -17.10
CA ILE A 66 -9.82 -9.51 -17.61
C ILE A 66 -11.29 -9.74 -17.99
N VAL A 67 -12.20 -9.43 -17.08
CA VAL A 67 -13.59 -9.11 -17.39
C VAL A 67 -13.74 -7.62 -17.13
N SER A 68 -14.21 -6.94 -18.18
CA SER A 68 -14.31 -5.49 -18.33
C SER A 68 -14.52 -4.70 -17.04
N ALA A 69 -13.83 -3.56 -16.95
CA ALA A 69 -14.07 -2.45 -16.04
C ALA A 69 -15.56 -2.26 -15.65
N ALA A 70 -15.98 -3.01 -14.63
CA ALA A 70 -16.87 -2.52 -13.60
C ALA A 70 -15.96 -2.42 -12.39
N SER A 71 -15.50 -1.20 -12.12
CA SER A 71 -14.85 -0.84 -10.87
C SER A 71 -15.88 -1.06 -9.74
N GLU A 72 -16.06 -2.30 -9.32
CA GLU A 72 -16.46 -2.59 -7.96
C GLU A 72 -15.33 -1.99 -7.12
N PRO A 73 -15.57 -0.95 -6.30
CA PRO A 73 -14.53 -0.48 -5.41
C PRO A 73 -14.08 -1.69 -4.62
N LEU A 74 -12.78 -2.01 -4.69
CA LEU A 74 -12.14 -2.89 -3.73
C LEU A 74 -12.70 -2.47 -2.37
N MET A 75 -13.48 -3.35 -1.73
CA MET A 75 -13.84 -3.13 -0.34
C MET A 75 -12.52 -3.20 0.43
N GLU A 76 -11.79 -2.07 0.49
CA GLU A 76 -10.82 -1.83 1.53
C GLU A 76 -11.60 -2.10 2.80
N ALA A 77 -11.25 -3.19 3.49
CA ALA A 77 -11.77 -3.42 4.83
C ALA A 77 -11.50 -2.13 5.59
N MET A 78 -12.56 -1.38 5.94
CA MET A 78 -12.40 -0.09 6.58
C MET A 78 -11.51 -0.32 7.79
N PRO A 79 -10.34 0.33 7.86
CA PRO A 79 -9.39 0.03 8.91
C PRO A 79 -10.05 0.31 10.26
N GLU A 80 -9.75 -0.52 11.25
CA GLU A 80 -10.37 -0.42 12.57
C GLU A 80 -10.05 0.93 13.21
N VAL A 81 -11.06 1.64 13.71
CA VAL A 81 -10.86 2.89 14.45
C VAL A 81 -10.38 2.55 15.86
N ILE A 82 -9.11 2.84 16.14
CA ILE A 82 -8.48 2.58 17.45
C ILE A 82 -8.54 3.80 18.39
N GLY A 83 -8.89 4.99 17.87
CA GLY A 83 -9.01 6.18 18.71
C GLY A 83 -9.64 7.37 18.01
N ARG A 84 -10.26 8.25 18.80
CA ARG A 84 -10.83 9.53 18.35
C ARG A 84 -10.45 10.61 19.35
N TYR A 85 -9.98 11.74 18.85
CA TYR A 85 -9.52 12.85 19.69
C TYR A 85 -10.03 14.18 19.16
N ASN A 86 -10.17 15.19 20.02
CA ASN A 86 -10.30 16.57 19.56
C ASN A 86 -8.93 17.17 19.20
N VAL A 87 -8.93 18.41 18.69
CA VAL A 87 -7.69 19.14 18.32
C VAL A 87 -6.73 19.37 19.49
N SER A 88 -7.22 19.28 20.73
CA SER A 88 -6.41 19.38 21.95
C SER A 88 -5.87 18.03 22.42
N GLY A 89 -6.11 16.94 21.67
CA GLY A 89 -5.65 15.59 22.00
C GLY A 89 -6.47 14.88 23.07
N GLN A 90 -7.66 15.38 23.43
CA GLN A 90 -8.54 14.72 24.40
C GLN A 90 -9.38 13.65 23.68
N PRO A 91 -9.57 12.47 24.27
CA PRO A 91 -10.38 11.41 23.67
C PRO A 91 -11.84 11.86 23.56
N VAL A 92 -12.47 11.58 22.42
CA VAL A 92 -13.86 11.95 22.14
C VAL A 92 -14.65 10.76 21.61
N ARG A 93 -15.98 10.83 21.76
CA ARG A 93 -16.90 9.86 21.16
C ARG A 93 -17.12 10.17 19.68
N GLU A 94 -17.65 9.19 18.96
CA GLU A 94 -17.97 9.34 17.53
C GLU A 94 -18.96 10.48 17.23
N ASP A 95 -19.87 10.76 18.16
CA ASP A 95 -20.89 11.81 18.06
C ASP A 95 -20.42 13.19 18.55
N TYR A 96 -19.14 13.32 18.92
CA TYR A 96 -18.58 14.60 19.36
C TYR A 96 -18.60 15.62 18.23
N GLU A 97 -19.33 16.72 18.44
CA GLU A 97 -19.37 17.83 17.50
C GLU A 97 -18.06 18.62 17.51
N GLY A 98 -17.56 18.94 16.32
CA GLY A 98 -16.29 19.61 16.12
C GLY A 98 -15.33 18.79 15.26
N ILE A 99 -14.07 19.19 15.29
CA ILE A 99 -13.01 18.48 14.56
C ILE A 99 -12.58 17.27 15.38
N GLN A 100 -12.76 16.09 14.81
CA GLN A 100 -12.24 14.82 15.31
C GLN A 100 -10.98 14.44 14.53
N VAL A 101 -9.95 14.00 15.25
CA VAL A 101 -8.77 13.30 14.74
C VAL A 101 -9.00 11.81 15.00
N ILE A 102 -9.14 11.02 13.94
CA ILE A 102 -9.43 9.59 13.99
C ILE A 102 -8.14 8.83 13.71
N LEU A 103 -7.76 7.93 14.60
CA LEU A 103 -6.62 7.02 14.45
C LEU A 103 -7.13 5.64 14.04
N TYR A 104 -6.47 5.08 13.03
CA TYR A 104 -6.78 3.75 12.49
C TYR A 104 -5.69 2.74 12.87
N GLY A 105 -6.07 1.46 12.98
CA GLY A 105 -5.17 0.37 13.36
C GLY A 105 -4.03 0.12 12.36
N ASP A 106 -4.18 0.59 11.12
CA ASP A 106 -3.16 0.54 10.06
C ASP A 106 -2.21 1.77 10.06
N GLY A 107 -2.36 2.68 11.04
CA GLY A 107 -1.55 3.89 11.16
C GLY A 107 -2.09 5.09 10.37
N ARG A 108 -3.19 4.96 9.62
CA ARG A 108 -3.84 6.12 8.99
C ARG A 108 -4.36 7.10 10.05
N VAL A 109 -4.43 8.38 9.69
CA VAL A 109 -5.00 9.46 10.51
C VAL A 109 -5.95 10.30 9.66
N GLU A 110 -7.21 10.44 10.08
CA GLU A 110 -8.21 11.28 9.40
C GLU A 110 -8.63 12.46 10.29
N ARG A 111 -8.83 13.64 9.67
CA ARG A 111 -9.47 14.79 10.34
C ARG A 111 -10.88 14.97 9.79
N LYS A 112 -11.88 14.79 10.64
CA LYS A 112 -13.30 14.84 10.27
C LYS A 112 -14.02 15.93 11.05
N LEU A 113 -14.74 16.79 10.34
CA LEU A 113 -15.63 17.77 10.96
C LEU A 113 -17.01 17.14 11.16
N VAL A 114 -17.44 17.00 12.42
CA VAL A 114 -18.77 16.49 12.78
C VAL A 114 -19.63 17.67 13.22
N ARG A 115 -20.79 17.83 12.58
CA ARG A 115 -21.80 18.85 12.93
C ARG A 115 -23.15 18.15 13.06
N LYS A 116 -23.92 18.46 14.11
CA LYS A 116 -25.33 18.09 14.15
C LYS A 116 -26.15 19.04 13.29
N TRP A 117 -27.16 18.47 12.65
CA TRP A 117 -28.17 19.18 11.87
C TRP A 117 -29.38 19.49 12.76
#